data_AF-Q8RHG1-F1
#
_entry.id   AF-Q8RHG1-F1
#
_cell.length_a   1.000
_cell.length_b   1.000
_cell.length_c   1.000
_cell.angle_alpha   90.00
_cell.angle_beta   90.00
_cell.angle_gamma   90.00
#
_symmetry.space_group_name_H-M   'P 1'
#
loop_
_entity.id
_entity.type
_entity.pdbx_description
1 polymer ?
#
loop_
_entity_poly.entity_id
_entity_poly.type
_entity_poly.pdbx_seq_one_letter_code
_entity_poly.pdbx_strand_id
1 'polypeptide(L)'
;MRNNNLTMEMLETFSGGVTVDFINNDFFDETNEIYPVFSQLKRKLGSNEKVASIISIKSESGSSSSAIQRNSFNKLINNTQVFYNNSCYIINKNNYKDFYIRKVADGNIGNDKWEGFLYISIRGGQQDTLESHKGNITVFNPACEFATSDISLDLDLVLAYFAMKSINLYDLSNCDKSNYFSLIRELETCLQNLKYNNLDFQGDLLSYCKNHPSLKMAEGKLYDPIQVEEINIRDFKEDKIIDLTHNEAVNLAKYYWDHEKKCILTPARPTNVFWSKHLSNMMQQDFTLEEYFKREEEIVRKRKELLGK
;
A
#
# COMPACT_ATOMS: atom_id res chain seq x y z
N MET A 1 0.08 2.18 12.28
CA MET A 1 0.22 3.58 12.77
C MET A 1 1.60 3.92 13.28
N ARG A 2 2.13 3.18 14.26
CA ARG A 2 3.45 3.44 14.88
C ARG A 2 4.59 3.64 13.89
N ASN A 3 4.59 2.87 12.79
CA ASN A 3 5.67 2.90 11.80
C ASN A 3 5.55 4.05 10.78
N ASN A 4 4.41 4.75 10.72
CA ASN A 4 4.12 5.73 9.67
C ASN A 4 3.91 7.16 10.18
N ASN A 5 3.94 7.39 11.51
CA ASN A 5 3.84 8.71 12.15
C ASN A 5 2.66 9.60 11.66
N LEU A 6 1.54 8.99 11.31
CA LEU A 6 0.35 9.69 10.82
C LEU A 6 -0.42 10.35 11.98
N THR A 7 -0.93 11.57 11.75
CA THR A 7 -1.82 12.28 12.67
C THR A 7 -3.29 12.08 12.28
N MET A 8 -4.23 12.43 13.17
CA MET A 8 -5.65 12.41 12.82
C MET A 8 -5.99 13.32 11.65
N GLU A 9 -5.43 14.53 11.60
CA GLU A 9 -5.66 15.47 10.49
C GLU A 9 -5.25 14.87 9.14
N MET A 10 -4.14 14.13 9.12
CA MET A 10 -3.70 13.43 7.91
C MET A 10 -4.68 12.31 7.51
N LEU A 11 -5.18 11.53 8.47
CA LEU A 11 -6.17 10.48 8.21
C LEU A 11 -7.50 11.05 7.68
N GLU A 12 -7.87 12.26 8.09
CA GLU A 12 -9.04 12.98 7.57
C GLU A 12 -8.87 13.39 6.09
N THR A 13 -7.74 13.11 5.42
CA THR A 13 -7.58 13.37 3.97
C THR A 13 -8.11 12.26 3.07
N PHE A 14 -8.35 11.05 3.58
CA PHE A 14 -8.90 9.94 2.78
C PHE A 14 -10.32 10.26 2.26
N SER A 15 -10.47 10.48 0.96
CA SER A 15 -11.73 10.93 0.35
C SER A 15 -12.93 10.01 0.59
N GLY A 16 -12.71 8.69 0.67
CA GLY A 16 -13.75 7.67 0.91
C GLY A 16 -13.99 7.31 2.38
N GLY A 17 -13.31 8.00 3.30
CA GLY A 17 -13.17 7.58 4.69
C GLY A 17 -12.08 6.52 4.87
N VAL A 18 -11.62 6.36 6.10
CA VAL A 18 -10.60 5.39 6.48
C VAL A 18 -10.98 4.74 7.80
N THR A 19 -10.69 3.46 7.90
CA THR A 19 -10.81 2.69 9.14
C THR A 19 -9.42 2.21 9.54
N VAL A 20 -9.00 2.56 10.75
CA VAL A 20 -7.72 2.12 11.32
C VAL A 20 -7.91 0.85 12.11
N ASP A 21 -7.15 -0.19 11.75
CA ASP A 21 -7.23 -1.50 12.37
C ASP A 21 -6.24 -1.61 13.55
N PHE A 22 -6.74 -1.83 14.76
CA PHE A 22 -5.93 -2.25 15.90
C PHE A 22 -5.79 -3.77 15.88
N ILE A 23 -4.60 -4.26 15.51
CA ILE A 23 -4.42 -5.68 15.29
C ILE A 23 -3.90 -6.34 16.57
N ASN A 24 -4.61 -7.38 17.00
CA ASN A 24 -4.28 -8.21 18.16
C ASN A 24 -4.07 -7.39 19.44
N ASN A 25 -2.81 -7.15 19.84
CA ASN A 25 -2.47 -6.48 21.08
C ASN A 25 -2.45 -4.95 20.97
N ASP A 26 -2.51 -4.37 19.76
CA ASP A 26 -2.33 -2.92 19.54
C ASP A 26 -3.26 -2.07 20.42
N PHE A 27 -4.53 -2.48 20.54
CA PHE A 27 -5.54 -1.78 21.34
C PHE A 27 -5.24 -1.77 22.85
N PHE A 28 -4.55 -2.80 23.33
CA PHE A 28 -4.29 -3.06 24.76
C PHE A 28 -2.89 -2.63 25.19
N ASP A 29 -2.02 -2.23 24.25
CA ASP A 29 -0.66 -1.86 24.55
C ASP A 29 -0.59 -0.41 25.04
N GLU A 30 -0.36 -0.23 26.34
CA GLU A 30 -0.24 1.07 26.99
C GLU A 30 0.92 1.92 26.44
N THR A 31 1.92 1.29 25.83
CA THR A 31 3.02 2.03 25.19
C THR A 31 2.54 2.88 24.02
N ASN A 32 1.36 2.59 23.45
CA ASN A 32 0.76 3.38 22.39
C ASN A 32 0.08 4.67 22.90
N GLU A 33 -0.20 4.80 24.21
CA GLU A 33 -0.83 6.00 24.78
C GLU A 33 0.07 7.25 24.70
N ILE A 34 1.36 7.08 24.43
CA ILE A 34 2.27 8.21 24.17
C ILE A 34 1.90 8.95 22.87
N TYR A 35 1.15 8.33 21.97
CA TYR A 35 0.76 8.91 20.68
C TYR A 35 -0.66 9.47 20.76
N PRO A 36 -0.87 10.79 20.58
CA PRO A 36 -2.21 11.40 20.67
C PRO A 36 -3.26 10.77 19.73
N VAL A 37 -2.82 10.33 18.54
CA VAL A 37 -3.66 9.66 17.54
C VAL A 37 -4.26 8.35 18.09
N PHE A 38 -3.55 7.64 18.97
CA PHE A 38 -4.00 6.38 19.55
C PHE A 38 -5.24 6.60 20.43
N SER A 39 -5.17 7.52 21.39
CA SER A 39 -6.30 7.81 22.28
C SER A 39 -7.48 8.43 21.53
N GLN A 40 -7.22 9.20 20.46
CA GLN A 40 -8.26 9.71 19.57
C GLN A 40 -8.98 8.58 18.81
N LEU A 41 -8.23 7.60 18.29
CA LEU A 41 -8.80 6.45 17.61
C LEU A 41 -9.54 5.50 18.54
N LYS A 42 -9.11 5.34 19.79
CA LYS A 42 -9.89 4.58 20.80
C LYS A 42 -11.28 5.16 21.04
N ARG A 43 -11.46 6.47 20.85
CA ARG A 43 -12.77 7.13 20.93
C ARG A 43 -13.59 7.05 19.65
N LYS A 44 -12.98 6.61 18.53
CA LYS A 44 -13.59 6.48 17.21
C LYS A 44 -13.86 5.01 16.81
N LEU A 45 -13.85 4.09 17.78
CA LEU A 45 -14.22 2.70 17.53
C LEU A 45 -15.59 2.63 16.86
N GLY A 46 -15.67 1.94 15.72
CA GLY A 46 -16.91 1.72 14.94
C GLY A 46 -17.66 2.99 14.57
N SER A 47 -16.97 4.14 14.53
CA SER A 47 -17.58 5.42 14.17
C SER A 47 -17.98 5.45 12.70
N ASN A 48 -19.03 6.20 12.37
CA ASN A 48 -19.44 6.50 11.00
C ASN A 48 -18.78 7.79 10.46
N GLU A 49 -17.92 8.43 11.24
CA GLU A 49 -17.14 9.58 10.80
C GLU A 49 -16.09 9.16 9.77
N LYS A 50 -15.49 10.15 9.09
CA LYS A 50 -14.50 9.94 8.04
C LYS A 50 -13.29 9.13 8.51
N VAL A 51 -12.88 9.28 9.76
CA VAL A 51 -11.89 8.41 10.41
C VAL A 51 -12.56 7.57 11.49
N ALA A 52 -12.51 6.25 11.33
CA ALA A 52 -12.99 5.26 12.27
C ALA A 52 -11.86 4.32 12.71
N SER A 53 -12.11 3.52 13.73
CA SER A 53 -11.20 2.44 14.14
C SER A 53 -11.94 1.15 14.45
N ILE A 54 -11.22 0.02 14.36
CA ILE A 54 -11.73 -1.31 14.72
C ILE A 54 -10.67 -2.07 15.50
N ILE A 55 -11.09 -3.17 16.13
CA ILE A 55 -10.21 -4.14 16.76
C ILE A 55 -10.29 -5.43 15.93
N SER A 56 -9.17 -5.85 15.35
CA SER A 56 -9.06 -7.13 14.65
C SER A 56 -8.18 -8.09 15.42
N ILE A 57 -8.75 -9.24 15.81
CA ILE A 57 -7.98 -10.35 16.38
C ILE A 57 -7.84 -11.42 15.29
N LYS A 58 -6.69 -11.43 14.63
CA LYS A 58 -6.42 -12.25 13.44
C LYS A 58 -4.96 -12.67 13.33
N SER A 59 -4.71 -13.73 12.56
CA SER A 59 -3.35 -14.07 12.13
C SER A 59 -2.94 -13.14 10.99
N GLU A 60 -1.82 -12.46 11.12
CA GLU A 60 -1.28 -11.58 10.07
C GLU A 60 -0.40 -12.31 9.06
N SER A 61 0.08 -13.52 9.41
CA SER A 61 1.22 -14.11 8.70
C SER A 61 1.34 -15.61 8.91
N GLY A 62 0.42 -16.41 8.34
CA GLY A 62 0.59 -17.84 8.06
C GLY A 62 1.07 -18.76 9.20
N SER A 63 1.14 -18.26 10.43
CA SER A 63 1.81 -18.93 11.53
C SER A 63 0.87 -19.97 12.13
N SER A 64 1.42 -21.15 12.40
CA SER A 64 0.64 -22.28 12.94
C SER A 64 0.19 -22.08 14.39
N SER A 65 0.62 -20.99 15.05
CA SER A 65 0.33 -20.68 16.45
C SER A 65 -0.69 -19.55 16.56
N SER A 66 -1.77 -19.80 17.31
CA SER A 66 -2.80 -18.82 17.62
C SER A 66 -2.61 -18.13 18.98
N ALA A 67 -1.42 -18.24 19.58
CA ALA A 67 -1.17 -17.81 20.96
C ALA A 67 -1.37 -16.29 21.18
N ILE A 68 -0.88 -15.47 20.24
CA ILE A 68 -1.02 -14.00 20.32
C ILE A 68 -2.50 -13.62 20.25
N GLN A 69 -3.22 -14.17 19.27
CA GLN A 69 -4.63 -13.92 19.05
C GLN A 69 -5.47 -14.32 20.26
N ARG A 70 -5.19 -15.51 20.84
CA ARG A 70 -5.89 -15.99 22.04
C ARG A 70 -5.62 -15.12 23.26
N ASN A 71 -4.39 -14.66 23.44
CA ASN A 71 -4.05 -13.72 24.51
C ASN A 71 -4.82 -12.40 24.34
N SER A 72 -4.78 -11.79 23.15
CA SER A 72 -5.53 -10.57 22.84
C SER A 72 -7.04 -10.74 23.04
N PHE A 73 -7.59 -11.90 22.64
CA PHE A 73 -9.01 -12.21 22.85
C PHE A 73 -9.35 -12.34 24.33
N ASN A 74 -8.50 -13.01 25.11
CA ASN A 74 -8.68 -13.13 26.56
C ASN A 74 -8.65 -11.77 27.25
N LYS A 75 -7.79 -10.83 26.80
CA LYS A 75 -7.81 -9.44 27.29
C LYS A 75 -9.14 -8.78 26.95
N LEU A 76 -9.58 -8.84 25.69
CA LEU A 76 -10.83 -8.25 25.22
C LEU A 76 -12.03 -8.66 26.07
N ILE A 77 -12.21 -9.96 26.31
CA ILE A 77 -13.37 -10.51 27.04
C ILE A 77 -13.24 -10.42 28.57
N ASN A 78 -12.16 -9.84 29.09
CA ASN A 78 -11.94 -9.67 30.53
C ASN A 78 -12.40 -8.28 31.00
N ASN A 79 -13.68 -7.96 30.78
CA ASN A 79 -14.30 -6.69 31.16
C ASN A 79 -13.56 -5.47 30.58
N THR A 80 -13.11 -5.55 29.32
CA THR A 80 -12.45 -4.42 28.65
C THR A 80 -13.43 -3.27 28.48
N GLN A 81 -13.06 -2.09 28.96
CA GLN A 81 -13.83 -0.88 28.78
C GLN A 81 -13.54 -0.25 27.41
N VAL A 82 -14.59 0.04 26.65
CA VAL A 82 -14.49 0.70 25.33
C VAL A 82 -15.48 1.85 25.21
N PHE A 83 -15.18 2.82 24.36
CA PHE A 83 -16.10 3.90 23.99
C PHE A 83 -16.62 3.63 22.58
N TYR A 84 -17.94 3.49 22.44
CA TYR A 84 -18.62 3.20 21.19
C TYR A 84 -19.95 3.96 21.15
N ASN A 85 -20.29 4.61 20.02
CA ASN A 85 -21.54 5.39 19.87
C ASN A 85 -21.84 6.32 21.06
N ASN A 86 -20.86 7.11 21.47
CA ASN A 86 -20.94 8.04 22.60
C ASN A 86 -21.24 7.41 23.97
N SER A 87 -21.12 6.09 24.08
CA SER A 87 -21.41 5.31 25.28
C SER A 87 -20.22 4.47 25.69
N CYS A 88 -20.12 4.22 26.99
CA CYS A 88 -19.09 3.35 27.56
C CYS A 88 -19.64 1.92 27.70
N TYR A 89 -18.96 0.95 27.11
CA TYR A 89 -19.33 -0.47 27.19
C TYR A 89 -18.24 -1.27 27.88
N ILE A 90 -18.65 -2.30 28.63
CA ILE A 90 -17.75 -3.30 29.23
C ILE A 90 -17.90 -4.59 28.43
N ILE A 91 -16.87 -4.92 27.65
CA ILE A 91 -16.84 -6.13 26.82
C ILE A 91 -16.45 -7.33 27.68
N ASN A 92 -17.24 -8.39 27.61
CA ASN A 92 -17.01 -9.64 28.31
C ASN A 92 -17.42 -10.85 27.45
N LYS A 93 -17.24 -12.05 28.01
CA LYS A 93 -17.57 -13.33 27.36
C LYS A 93 -19.01 -13.44 26.86
N ASN A 94 -19.95 -12.70 27.44
CA ASN A 94 -21.37 -12.83 27.16
C ASN A 94 -21.84 -11.87 26.05
N ASN A 95 -21.17 -10.72 25.86
CA ASN A 95 -21.66 -9.66 24.97
C ASN A 95 -20.72 -9.29 23.80
N TYR A 96 -19.49 -9.80 23.74
CA TYR A 96 -18.53 -9.38 22.71
C TYR A 96 -19.04 -9.56 21.27
N LYS A 97 -19.93 -10.54 21.05
CA LYS A 97 -20.54 -10.82 19.73
C LYS A 97 -21.46 -9.71 19.24
N ASP A 98 -22.01 -8.90 20.14
CA ASP A 98 -22.93 -7.81 19.80
C ASP A 98 -22.21 -6.69 19.05
N PHE A 99 -20.88 -6.63 19.18
CA PHE A 99 -20.01 -5.62 18.58
C PHE A 99 -19.34 -6.07 17.28
N TYR A 100 -19.71 -7.24 16.74
CA TYR A 100 -19.22 -7.69 15.45
C TYR A 100 -19.54 -6.69 14.35
N ILE A 101 -18.58 -6.50 13.45
CA ILE A 101 -18.79 -5.61 12.30
C ILE A 101 -19.88 -6.17 11.41
N ARG A 102 -20.84 -5.34 10.98
CA ARG A 102 -21.93 -5.73 10.08
C ARG A 102 -22.21 -4.61 9.10
N LYS A 103 -22.60 -4.98 7.88
CA LYS A 103 -23.05 -4.02 6.86
C LYS A 103 -24.51 -3.63 7.15
N VAL A 104 -24.79 -2.33 7.21
CA VAL A 104 -26.13 -1.78 7.51
C VAL A 104 -26.74 -1.02 6.34
N ALA A 105 -25.95 -0.70 5.32
CA ALA A 105 -26.41 -0.03 4.12
C ALA A 105 -25.63 -0.49 2.88
N ASP A 106 -26.25 -0.35 1.71
CA ASP A 106 -25.63 -0.67 0.43
C ASP A 106 -24.49 0.30 0.06
N GLY A 107 -23.59 -0.17 -0.81
CA GLY A 107 -22.36 0.54 -1.20
C GLY A 107 -21.11 0.00 -0.51
N ASN A 108 -19.94 0.44 -0.98
CA ASN A 108 -18.62 -0.04 -0.55
C ASN A 108 -17.67 1.11 -0.13
N ILE A 109 -18.18 2.34 -0.05
CA ILE A 109 -17.43 3.55 0.32
C ILE A 109 -18.19 4.21 1.48
N GLY A 110 -17.45 4.73 2.46
CA GLY A 110 -17.99 5.39 3.63
C GLY A 110 -18.12 4.46 4.84
N ASN A 111 -17.75 4.98 6.01
CA ASN A 111 -17.85 4.27 7.28
C ASN A 111 -19.31 4.18 7.77
N ASP A 112 -20.22 4.99 7.22
CA ASP A 112 -21.67 4.96 7.50
C ASP A 112 -22.37 3.67 7.01
N LYS A 113 -21.69 2.86 6.20
CA LYS A 113 -22.23 1.59 5.68
C LYS A 113 -22.06 0.42 6.65
N TRP A 114 -21.35 0.63 7.74
CA TRP A 114 -20.96 -0.43 8.68
C TRP A 114 -21.32 -0.04 10.12
N GLU A 115 -21.68 -1.03 10.92
CA GLU A 115 -21.81 -0.92 12.37
C GLU A 115 -20.89 -1.95 13.06
N GLY A 116 -20.72 -1.82 14.37
CA GLY A 116 -19.78 -2.64 15.13
C GLY A 116 -18.32 -2.22 14.91
N PHE A 117 -17.41 -2.86 15.66
CA PHE A 117 -15.98 -2.54 15.61
C PHE A 117 -15.08 -3.74 15.86
N LEU A 118 -15.65 -4.95 15.98
CA LEU A 118 -14.91 -6.15 16.32
C LEU A 118 -14.86 -7.12 15.13
N TYR A 119 -13.64 -7.46 14.72
CA TYR A 119 -13.35 -8.56 13.81
C TYR A 119 -12.53 -9.62 14.54
N ILE A 120 -12.99 -10.87 14.50
CA ILE A 120 -12.25 -12.00 15.08
C ILE A 120 -12.15 -13.15 14.08
N SER A 121 -10.92 -13.65 13.90
CA SER A 121 -10.57 -14.84 13.14
C SER A 121 -9.40 -15.56 13.83
N ILE A 122 -9.71 -16.52 14.71
CA ILE A 122 -8.74 -17.33 15.46
C ILE A 122 -8.86 -18.77 14.96
N ARG A 123 -7.93 -19.17 14.09
CA ARG A 123 -7.83 -20.52 13.53
C ARG A 123 -6.56 -21.21 14.06
N GLY A 124 -6.64 -22.51 14.33
CA GLY A 124 -5.49 -23.34 14.75
C GLY A 124 -5.26 -23.44 16.28
N GLY A 125 -4.56 -24.51 16.67
CA GLY A 125 -4.29 -24.93 18.07
C GLY A 125 -5.20 -26.07 18.57
N GLN A 126 -4.95 -26.60 19.78
CA GLN A 126 -5.76 -27.66 20.44
C GLN A 126 -7.18 -27.21 20.88
N GLN A 127 -7.58 -25.96 20.61
CA GLN A 127 -8.83 -25.36 21.06
C GLN A 127 -9.73 -24.97 19.88
N ASP A 128 -11.03 -24.85 20.17
CA ASP A 128 -12.07 -24.45 19.21
C ASP A 128 -11.69 -23.19 18.41
N THR A 129 -12.07 -23.22 17.13
CA THR A 129 -11.96 -22.09 16.19
C THR A 129 -12.98 -21.03 16.56
N LEU A 130 -12.56 -19.77 16.62
CA LEU A 130 -13.44 -18.64 16.93
C LEU A 130 -13.44 -17.65 15.77
N GLU A 131 -14.61 -17.48 15.17
CA GLU A 131 -14.81 -16.64 14.00
C GLU A 131 -16.04 -15.76 14.17
N SER A 132 -15.87 -14.48 13.89
CA SER A 132 -16.97 -13.51 13.78
C SER A 132 -17.70 -13.61 12.43
N HIS A 133 -16.99 -14.03 11.38
CA HIS A 133 -17.43 -14.00 9.99
C HIS A 133 -17.03 -15.32 9.32
N LYS A 134 -17.99 -16.03 8.70
CA LYS A 134 -17.73 -17.31 8.02
C LYS A 134 -17.45 -17.11 6.53
N GLY A 135 -16.44 -17.81 6.01
CA GLY A 135 -16.03 -17.73 4.60
C GLY A 135 -14.91 -16.70 4.35
N ASN A 136 -14.66 -16.38 3.06
CA ASN A 136 -13.75 -15.29 2.68
C ASN A 136 -14.51 -13.97 2.75
N ILE A 137 -14.46 -13.32 3.91
CA ILE A 137 -15.09 -12.02 4.12
C ILE A 137 -13.99 -10.96 4.22
N THR A 138 -13.82 -10.20 3.14
CA THR A 138 -13.12 -8.92 3.17
C THR A 138 -14.12 -7.89 3.70
N VAL A 139 -13.96 -7.48 4.96
CA VAL A 139 -14.84 -6.49 5.59
C VAL A 139 -14.49 -5.08 5.10
N PHE A 140 -13.19 -4.79 5.00
CA PHE A 140 -12.67 -3.53 4.47
C PHE A 140 -11.57 -3.83 3.45
N ASN A 141 -11.47 -2.99 2.42
CA ASN A 141 -10.36 -3.04 1.48
C ASN A 141 -9.10 -2.47 2.15
N PRO A 142 -7.94 -3.14 2.03
CA PRO A 142 -6.68 -2.56 2.46
C PRO A 142 -6.46 -1.21 1.77
N ALA A 143 -6.03 -0.20 2.53
CA ALA A 143 -5.74 1.13 1.99
C ALA A 143 -4.48 1.14 1.11
N CYS A 144 -3.79 0.01 0.92
CA CYS A 144 -2.55 -0.04 0.17
C CYS A 144 -2.72 0.26 -1.34
N GLU A 145 -3.92 0.05 -1.88
CA GLU A 145 -4.29 0.36 -3.27
C GLU A 145 -5.01 1.70 -3.41
N PHE A 146 -5.24 2.42 -2.30
CA PHE A 146 -5.97 3.68 -2.35
C PHE A 146 -5.09 4.79 -2.94
N ALA A 147 -5.64 5.53 -3.90
CA ALA A 147 -5.11 6.79 -4.39
C ALA A 147 -6.26 7.78 -4.53
N THR A 148 -6.02 9.07 -4.28
CA THR A 148 -7.00 10.10 -4.62
C THR A 148 -7.13 10.22 -6.15
N SER A 149 -8.15 10.92 -6.65
CA SER A 149 -8.31 11.16 -8.09
C SER A 149 -7.06 11.78 -8.71
N ASP A 150 -6.47 12.74 -8.01
CA ASP A 150 -5.32 13.49 -8.51
C ASP A 150 -4.06 12.63 -8.52
N ILE A 151 -3.86 11.82 -7.47
CA ILE A 151 -2.74 10.87 -7.42
C ILE A 151 -2.90 9.76 -8.46
N SER A 152 -4.14 9.32 -8.73
CA SER A 152 -4.43 8.33 -9.77
C SER A 152 -4.07 8.87 -11.16
N LEU A 153 -4.43 10.13 -11.45
CA LEU A 153 -4.07 10.77 -12.70
C LEU A 153 -2.55 10.94 -12.83
N ASP A 154 -1.87 11.35 -11.76
CA ASP A 154 -0.41 11.47 -11.74
C ASP A 154 0.28 10.11 -12.02
N LEU A 155 -0.28 9.02 -11.48
CA LEU A 155 0.17 7.65 -11.72
C LEU A 155 0.00 7.26 -13.20
N ASP A 156 -1.17 7.54 -13.79
CA ASP A 156 -1.43 7.29 -15.21
C ASP A 156 -0.43 8.04 -16.11
N LEU A 157 -0.11 9.30 -15.78
CA LEU A 157 0.85 10.11 -16.53
C LEU A 157 2.27 9.54 -16.45
N VAL A 158 2.69 9.07 -15.27
CA VAL A 158 4.01 8.41 -15.09
C VAL A 158 4.09 7.12 -15.90
N LEU A 159 3.09 6.24 -15.79
CA LEU A 159 3.07 4.97 -16.51
C LEU A 159 3.00 5.17 -18.03
N ALA A 160 2.22 6.17 -18.49
CA ALA A 160 2.17 6.56 -19.89
C ALA A 160 3.54 7.08 -20.37
N TYR A 161 4.25 7.85 -19.55
CA TYR A 161 5.57 8.36 -19.91
C TYR A 161 6.59 7.23 -20.09
N PHE A 162 6.65 6.28 -19.16
CA PHE A 162 7.49 5.09 -19.32
C PHE A 162 7.11 4.30 -20.58
N ALA A 163 5.81 4.03 -20.79
CA ALA A 163 5.33 3.29 -21.96
C ALA A 163 5.69 3.99 -23.28
N MET A 164 5.59 5.32 -23.35
CA MET A 164 6.01 6.08 -24.54
C MET A 164 7.50 5.88 -24.88
N LYS A 165 8.37 5.71 -23.88
CA LYS A 165 9.81 5.43 -24.09
C LYS A 165 10.10 4.01 -24.60
N SER A 166 9.09 3.13 -24.66
CA SER A 166 9.20 1.81 -25.30
C SER A 166 8.97 1.82 -26.82
N ILE A 167 8.59 2.98 -27.38
CA ILE A 167 8.30 3.13 -28.81
C ILE A 167 9.60 3.39 -29.57
N ASN A 168 9.94 2.50 -30.49
CA ASN A 168 11.04 2.72 -31.41
C ASN A 168 10.65 3.76 -32.48
N LEU A 169 11.29 4.93 -32.44
CA LEU A 169 11.03 6.01 -33.40
C LEU A 169 11.30 5.61 -34.85
N TYR A 170 12.19 4.64 -35.12
CA TYR A 170 12.46 4.18 -36.48
C TYR A 170 11.28 3.45 -37.11
N ASP A 171 10.37 2.89 -36.29
CA ASP A 171 9.17 2.20 -36.74
C ASP A 171 8.03 3.18 -37.10
N LEU A 172 8.18 4.47 -36.77
CA LEU A 172 7.14 5.49 -36.97
C LEU A 172 7.26 6.20 -38.32
N SER A 173 6.10 6.51 -38.91
CA SER A 173 6.02 7.43 -40.05
C SER A 173 6.42 8.86 -39.64
N ASN A 174 6.72 9.73 -40.60
CA ASN A 174 7.07 11.13 -40.30
C ASN A 174 5.94 11.89 -39.59
N CYS A 175 4.68 11.61 -39.94
CA CYS A 175 3.52 12.21 -39.28
C CYS A 175 3.42 11.73 -37.83
N ASP A 176 3.56 10.43 -37.60
CA ASP A 176 3.49 9.84 -36.26
C ASP A 176 4.65 10.30 -35.36
N LYS A 177 5.85 10.50 -35.92
CA LYS A 177 6.97 11.10 -35.20
C LYS A 177 6.64 12.51 -34.70
N SER A 178 6.03 13.34 -35.54
CA SER A 178 5.62 14.69 -35.13
C SER A 178 4.60 14.66 -34.00
N ASN A 179 3.62 13.75 -34.08
CA ASN A 179 2.63 13.55 -33.02
C ASN A 179 3.28 13.05 -31.73
N TYR A 180 4.16 12.06 -31.81
CA TYR A 180 4.94 11.55 -30.70
C TYR A 180 5.71 12.68 -29.99
N PHE A 181 6.43 13.51 -30.75
CA PHE A 181 7.21 14.61 -30.17
C PHE A 181 6.33 15.70 -29.54
N SER A 182 5.14 15.97 -30.08
CA SER A 182 4.19 16.88 -29.42
C SER A 182 3.69 16.29 -28.10
N LEU A 183 3.20 15.04 -28.13
CA LEU A 183 2.63 14.35 -26.98
C LEU A 183 3.66 14.17 -25.85
N ILE A 184 4.88 13.73 -26.18
CA ILE A 184 5.91 13.54 -25.16
C ILE A 184 6.28 14.88 -24.52
N ARG A 185 6.33 15.98 -25.28
CA ARG A 185 6.63 17.31 -24.74
C ARG A 185 5.53 17.82 -23.82
N GLU A 186 4.27 17.60 -24.20
CA GLU A 186 3.12 17.92 -23.35
C GLU A 186 3.15 17.12 -22.05
N LEU A 187 3.41 15.82 -22.15
CA LEU A 187 3.55 14.93 -20.99
C LEU A 187 4.71 15.33 -20.09
N GLU A 188 5.88 15.66 -20.64
CA GLU A 188 7.01 16.18 -19.88
C GLU A 188 6.64 17.49 -19.16
N THR A 189 5.90 18.38 -19.83
CA THR A 189 5.44 19.64 -19.22
C THR A 189 4.49 19.37 -18.05
N CYS A 190 3.54 18.43 -18.21
CA CYS A 190 2.66 18.01 -17.13
C CYS A 190 3.46 17.46 -15.95
N LEU A 191 4.31 16.46 -16.17
CA LEU A 191 5.11 15.80 -15.14
C LEU A 191 6.06 16.77 -14.41
N GLN A 192 6.63 17.74 -15.12
CA GLN A 192 7.52 18.77 -14.54
C GLN A 192 6.78 19.70 -13.56
N ASN A 193 5.48 19.90 -13.75
CA ASN A 193 4.64 20.72 -12.89
C ASN A 193 4.07 19.95 -11.70
N LEU A 194 4.11 18.61 -11.73
CA LEU A 194 3.60 17.75 -10.67
C LEU A 194 4.68 17.51 -9.63
N LYS A 195 4.57 18.22 -8.51
CA LYS A 195 5.55 18.20 -7.42
C LYS A 195 5.08 17.38 -6.23
N TYR A 196 6.05 16.76 -5.58
CA TYR A 196 5.89 15.91 -4.41
C TYR A 196 6.97 16.29 -3.39
N ASN A 197 6.61 16.22 -2.12
CA ASN A 197 7.50 16.53 -1.02
C ASN A 197 7.17 15.66 0.20
N ASN A 198 7.90 14.57 0.33
CA ASN A 198 7.80 13.64 1.45
C ASN A 198 9.18 13.01 1.76
N LEU A 199 9.21 12.04 2.67
CA LEU A 199 10.46 11.38 3.10
C LEU A 199 11.05 10.45 2.04
N ASP A 200 10.23 9.89 1.15
CA ASP A 200 10.63 8.97 0.07
C ASP A 200 11.10 9.74 -1.18
N PHE A 201 10.39 10.81 -1.54
CA PHE A 201 10.69 11.59 -2.74
C PHE A 201 10.45 13.09 -2.55
N GLN A 202 11.37 13.89 -3.09
CA GLN A 202 11.28 15.35 -3.16
C GLN A 202 11.67 15.82 -4.56
N GLY A 203 10.74 16.47 -5.25
CA GLY A 203 10.96 16.96 -6.61
C GLY A 203 9.72 16.88 -7.48
N ASP A 204 9.92 16.99 -8.79
CA ASP A 204 8.86 16.83 -9.79
C ASP A 204 8.89 15.43 -10.43
N LEU A 205 7.73 14.99 -10.95
CA LEU A 205 7.60 13.64 -11.51
C LEU A 205 8.41 13.44 -12.81
N LEU A 206 8.76 14.50 -13.55
CA LEU A 206 9.62 14.36 -14.72
C LEU A 206 11.04 13.99 -14.30
N SER A 207 11.55 14.66 -13.28
CA SER A 207 12.84 14.37 -12.66
C SER A 207 12.87 12.95 -12.08
N TYR A 208 11.78 12.49 -11.45
CA TYR A 208 11.65 11.08 -11.04
C TYR A 208 11.81 10.14 -12.24
N CYS A 209 10.99 10.31 -13.28
CA CYS A 209 11.00 9.43 -14.45
C CYS A 209 12.37 9.37 -15.12
N LYS A 210 13.00 10.54 -15.38
CA LYS A 210 14.30 10.62 -16.06
C LYS A 210 15.45 10.00 -15.25
N ASN A 211 15.33 9.97 -13.92
CA ASN A 211 16.34 9.36 -13.04
C ASN A 211 16.05 7.91 -12.67
N HIS A 212 14.86 7.39 -12.98
CA HIS A 212 14.51 6.00 -12.70
C HIS A 212 15.45 5.05 -13.47
N PRO A 213 15.93 3.95 -12.85
CA PRO A 213 16.84 2.99 -13.50
C PRO A 213 16.38 2.56 -14.90
N SER A 214 15.08 2.29 -15.07
CA SER A 214 14.48 1.88 -16.35
C SER A 214 14.69 2.86 -17.52
N LEU A 215 14.87 4.16 -17.27
CA LEU A 215 15.11 5.16 -18.32
C LEU A 215 16.54 5.71 -18.31
N LYS A 216 17.27 5.48 -17.21
CA LYS A 216 18.64 5.96 -17.04
C LYS A 216 19.68 5.06 -17.71
N MET A 217 19.37 3.77 -17.87
CA MET A 217 20.29 2.78 -18.47
C MET A 217 20.66 3.10 -19.92
N ALA A 218 19.69 3.54 -20.74
CA ALA A 218 19.91 3.89 -22.13
C ALA A 218 19.01 5.07 -22.53
N GLU A 219 19.63 6.12 -23.07
CA GLU A 219 18.92 7.34 -23.43
C GLU A 219 17.78 7.06 -24.44
N GLY A 220 16.59 7.55 -24.11
CA GLY A 220 15.42 7.48 -25.00
C GLY A 220 14.75 6.11 -25.08
N LYS A 221 15.17 5.13 -24.27
CA LYS A 221 14.64 3.76 -24.29
C LYS A 221 14.13 3.33 -22.92
N LEU A 222 13.16 2.43 -22.90
CA LEU A 222 12.68 1.77 -21.70
C LEU A 222 13.39 0.43 -21.49
N TYR A 223 13.97 0.23 -20.32
CA TYR A 223 14.62 -1.01 -19.91
C TYR A 223 13.96 -1.60 -18.68
N ASP A 224 13.90 -2.92 -18.65
CA ASP A 224 13.66 -3.68 -17.44
C ASP A 224 14.88 -3.53 -16.51
N PRO A 225 14.72 -2.96 -15.31
CA PRO A 225 15.86 -2.59 -14.49
C PRO A 225 16.55 -3.78 -13.82
N ILE A 226 15.93 -4.97 -13.82
CA ILE A 226 16.44 -6.18 -13.17
C ILE A 226 17.15 -7.08 -14.17
N GLN A 227 16.49 -7.43 -15.28
CA GLN A 227 17.08 -8.27 -16.33
C GLN A 227 17.99 -7.46 -17.27
N VAL A 228 17.93 -6.13 -17.21
CA VAL A 228 18.71 -5.22 -18.09
C VAL A 228 18.38 -5.49 -19.57
N GLU A 229 17.09 -5.71 -19.85
CA GLU A 229 16.57 -5.97 -21.19
C GLU A 229 15.66 -4.83 -21.64
N GLU A 230 15.76 -4.44 -22.91
CA GLU A 230 14.88 -3.42 -23.49
C GLU A 230 13.42 -3.89 -23.48
N ILE A 231 12.52 -3.03 -23.02
CA ILE A 231 11.07 -3.22 -23.09
C ILE A 231 10.58 -2.42 -24.30
N ASN A 232 9.98 -3.13 -25.27
CA ASN A 232 9.43 -2.56 -26.47
C ASN A 232 7.91 -2.42 -26.35
N ILE A 233 7.31 -1.49 -27.09
CA ILE A 233 5.85 -1.28 -27.09
C ILE A 233 5.05 -2.55 -27.42
N ARG A 234 5.65 -3.50 -28.16
CA ARG A 234 5.03 -4.78 -28.50
C ARG A 234 4.88 -5.70 -27.29
N ASP A 235 5.74 -5.57 -26.29
CA ASP A 235 5.72 -6.37 -25.06
C ASP A 235 4.46 -6.09 -24.23
N PHE A 236 3.87 -4.89 -24.36
CA PHE A 236 2.61 -4.52 -23.70
C PHE A 236 1.38 -5.20 -24.31
N LYS A 237 1.49 -5.81 -25.49
CA LYS A 237 0.38 -6.51 -26.15
C LYS A 237 0.22 -7.94 -25.66
N GLU A 238 1.30 -8.54 -25.19
CA GLU A 238 1.33 -9.94 -24.79
C GLU A 238 1.02 -10.08 -23.30
N ASP A 239 0.03 -10.91 -22.99
CA ASP A 239 -0.34 -11.19 -21.60
C ASP A 239 0.86 -11.82 -20.87
N LYS A 240 1.12 -11.35 -19.64
CA LYS A 240 2.16 -11.85 -18.72
C LYS A 240 3.62 -11.63 -19.16
N ILE A 241 3.90 -10.71 -20.09
CA ILE A 241 5.28 -10.28 -20.35
C ILE A 241 5.67 -9.13 -19.43
N ILE A 242 4.82 -8.10 -19.36
CA ILE A 242 5.07 -6.88 -18.58
C ILE A 242 4.07 -6.81 -17.43
N ASP A 243 4.60 -6.58 -16.23
CA ASP A 243 3.85 -6.34 -15.02
C ASP A 243 4.00 -4.90 -14.56
N LEU A 244 2.92 -4.38 -13.96
CA LEU A 244 3.01 -3.20 -13.12
C LEU A 244 3.72 -3.58 -11.82
N THR A 245 4.93 -3.04 -11.62
CA THR A 245 5.83 -3.42 -10.53
C THR A 245 5.96 -2.27 -9.54
N HIS A 246 6.18 -2.60 -8.27
CA HIS A 246 6.40 -1.61 -7.21
C HIS A 246 7.87 -1.60 -6.80
N ASN A 247 8.46 -0.42 -6.57
CA ASN A 247 9.80 -0.34 -6.02
C ASN A 247 9.79 -0.74 -4.54
N GLU A 248 8.96 -0.10 -3.72
CA GLU A 248 8.68 -0.52 -2.34
C GLU A 248 7.50 -1.49 -2.30
N ALA A 249 7.72 -2.63 -1.64
CA ALA A 249 6.74 -3.69 -1.54
C ALA A 249 5.47 -3.28 -0.77
N VAL A 250 4.31 -3.61 -1.34
CA VAL A 250 2.98 -3.24 -0.83
C VAL A 250 2.72 -3.82 0.57
N ASN A 251 3.25 -5.01 0.85
CA ASN A 251 3.11 -5.71 2.13
C ASN A 251 3.80 -5.00 3.30
N LEU A 252 4.74 -4.08 3.05
CA LEU A 252 5.37 -3.27 4.10
C LEU A 252 4.42 -2.21 4.66
N ALA A 253 3.29 -1.94 3.98
CA ALA A 253 2.27 -0.99 4.39
C ALA A 253 2.87 0.37 4.81
N LYS A 254 3.81 0.87 4.00
CA LYS A 254 4.40 2.20 4.14
C LYS A 254 3.48 3.26 3.56
N TYR A 255 3.26 4.31 4.33
CA TYR A 255 2.44 5.45 3.98
C TYR A 255 3.24 6.72 4.22
N TYR A 256 3.14 7.67 3.30
CA TYR A 256 3.86 8.94 3.39
C TYR A 256 2.87 10.09 3.42
N TRP A 257 3.09 11.05 4.31
CA TRP A 257 2.42 12.34 4.20
C TRP A 257 3.16 13.19 3.16
N ASP A 258 2.46 13.62 2.12
CA ASP A 258 3.01 14.54 1.14
C ASP A 258 2.62 15.98 1.48
N HIS A 259 3.64 16.81 1.73
CA HIS A 259 3.45 18.20 2.14
C HIS A 259 3.00 19.11 0.99
N GLU A 260 3.29 18.74 -0.26
CA GLU A 260 2.91 19.51 -1.44
C GLU A 260 1.46 19.19 -1.83
N LYS A 261 1.13 17.91 -1.94
CA LYS A 261 -0.20 17.42 -2.28
C LYS A 261 -1.19 17.44 -1.11
N LYS A 262 -0.68 17.58 0.12
CA LYS A 262 -1.46 17.60 1.38
C LYS A 262 -2.36 16.38 1.53
N CYS A 263 -1.83 15.21 1.20
CA CYS A 263 -2.54 13.95 1.31
C CYS A 263 -1.60 12.81 1.71
N ILE A 264 -2.19 11.69 2.14
CA ILE A 264 -1.45 10.46 2.38
C ILE A 264 -1.23 9.74 1.05
N LEU A 265 0.03 9.41 0.78
CA LEU A 265 0.45 8.53 -0.30
C LEU A 265 0.57 7.11 0.23
N THR A 266 -0.07 6.18 -0.46
CA THR A 266 -0.03 4.75 -0.17
C THR A 266 1.07 4.10 -1.03
N PRO A 267 1.26 2.77 -0.97
CA PRO A 267 2.10 2.07 -1.95
C PRO A 267 1.70 2.34 -3.41
N ALA A 268 0.42 2.62 -3.69
CA ALA A 268 -0.09 3.02 -5.01
C ALA A 268 0.17 4.51 -5.32
N ARG A 269 1.44 4.95 -5.23
CA ARG A 269 1.89 6.31 -5.56
C ARG A 269 2.72 6.35 -6.84
N PRO A 270 2.72 7.45 -7.60
CA PRO A 270 3.41 7.55 -8.88
C PRO A 270 4.94 7.33 -8.79
N THR A 271 5.55 7.62 -7.64
CA THR A 271 7.00 7.45 -7.43
C THR A 271 7.39 6.03 -7.01
N ASN A 272 6.43 5.12 -6.93
CA ASN A 272 6.65 3.75 -6.49
C ASN A 272 6.35 2.72 -7.57
N VAL A 273 5.79 3.10 -8.72
CA VAL A 273 5.34 2.16 -9.74
C VAL A 273 6.10 2.34 -11.05
N PHE A 274 6.39 1.22 -11.72
CA PHE A 274 7.05 1.20 -13.02
C PHE A 274 6.72 -0.07 -13.80
N TRP A 275 7.07 -0.10 -15.09
CA TRP A 275 6.92 -1.28 -15.94
C TRP A 275 8.17 -2.17 -15.84
N SER A 276 7.97 -3.45 -15.52
CA SER A 276 9.03 -4.45 -15.45
C SER A 276 8.54 -5.74 -16.11
N LYS A 277 9.46 -6.63 -16.48
CA LYS A 277 9.08 -7.97 -16.95
C LYS A 277 8.49 -8.79 -15.80
N HIS A 278 7.59 -9.72 -16.12
CA HIS A 278 6.96 -10.58 -15.12
C HIS A 278 7.99 -11.36 -14.28
N LEU A 279 9.02 -11.91 -14.92
CA LEU A 279 10.10 -12.60 -14.22
C LEU A 279 10.86 -11.67 -13.27
N SER A 280 11.10 -10.43 -13.68
CA SER A 280 11.76 -9.40 -12.86
C SER A 280 10.97 -9.06 -11.61
N ASN A 281 9.66 -8.86 -11.75
CA ASN A 281 8.77 -8.65 -10.61
C ASN A 281 8.83 -9.83 -9.61
N MET A 282 8.87 -11.07 -10.12
CA MET A 282 9.05 -12.27 -9.30
C MET A 282 10.43 -12.38 -8.64
N MET A 283 11.49 -11.88 -9.31
CA MET A 283 12.85 -11.86 -8.79
C MET A 283 13.05 -10.79 -7.70
N GLN A 284 12.42 -9.62 -7.86
CA GLN A 284 12.49 -8.51 -6.92
C GLN A 284 11.92 -8.88 -5.55
N GLN A 285 10.83 -9.66 -5.51
CA GLN A 285 10.14 -10.04 -4.28
C GLN A 285 9.72 -8.82 -3.44
N ASP A 286 10.25 -8.70 -2.23
CA ASP A 286 9.98 -7.63 -1.27
C ASP A 286 11.10 -6.58 -1.19
N PHE A 287 12.15 -6.71 -2.01
CA PHE A 287 13.25 -5.76 -2.08
C PHE A 287 12.87 -4.52 -2.89
N THR A 288 13.41 -3.36 -2.52
CA THR A 288 13.54 -2.24 -3.44
C THR A 288 14.54 -2.55 -4.55
N LEU A 289 14.48 -1.81 -5.67
CA LEU A 289 15.48 -1.95 -6.74
C LEU A 289 16.90 -1.76 -6.21
N GLU A 290 17.11 -0.78 -5.32
CA GLU A 290 18.43 -0.53 -4.73
C GLU A 290 18.91 -1.70 -3.85
N GLU A 291 18.03 -2.24 -3.00
CA GLU A 291 18.36 -3.40 -2.17
C GLU A 291 18.62 -4.65 -3.01
N TYR A 292 17.82 -4.86 -4.06
CA TYR A 292 17.97 -5.96 -4.99
C TYR A 292 19.33 -5.90 -5.71
N PHE A 293 19.71 -4.74 -6.25
CA PHE A 293 21.01 -4.57 -6.91
C PHE A 293 22.18 -4.82 -5.97
N LYS A 294 22.14 -4.29 -4.74
CA LYS A 294 23.18 -4.55 -3.72
C LYS A 294 23.29 -6.03 -3.41
N ARG A 295 22.17 -6.75 -3.33
CA ARG A 295 22.15 -8.20 -3.09
C ARG A 295 22.76 -8.97 -4.27
N GLU A 296 22.44 -8.60 -5.50
CA GLU A 296 23.04 -9.22 -6.68
C GLU A 296 24.57 -9.01 -6.73
N GLU A 297 25.04 -7.79 -6.45
CA GLU A 297 26.46 -7.49 -6.33
C GLU A 297 27.15 -8.34 -5.26
N GLU A 298 26.51 -8.53 -4.10
CA GLU A 298 27.04 -9.38 -3.03
C GLU A 298 27.12 -10.86 -3.46
N ILE A 299 26.09 -11.36 -4.15
CA ILE A 299 26.07 -12.73 -4.68
C ILE A 299 27.19 -12.92 -5.71
N VAL A 300 27.38 -11.95 -6.61
CA VAL A 300 28.47 -11.99 -7.60
C VAL A 300 29.83 -11.99 -6.91
N ARG A 301 30.03 -11.13 -5.90
CA ARG A 301 31.26 -11.08 -5.11
C ARG A 301 31.56 -12.42 -4.43
N LYS A 302 30.59 -12.98 -3.69
CA LYS A 302 30.73 -14.29 -3.03
C LYS A 302 31.06 -15.39 -4.02
N ARG A 303 30.42 -15.37 -5.20
CA ARG A 303 30.67 -16.35 -6.27
C ARG A 303 32.10 -16.24 -6.81
N LYS A 304 32.60 -15.02 -7.02
CA LYS A 304 33.99 -14.78 -7.47
C LYS A 304 35.00 -15.30 -6.45
N GLU A 305 34.79 -14.98 -5.17
CA GLU A 305 35.63 -15.47 -4.05
C GLU A 305 35.69 -17.00 -4.00
N LEU A 306 34.54 -17.68 -4.10
CA LEU A 306 34.47 -19.15 -4.08
C LEU A 306 35.06 -19.81 -5.33
N LEU A 307 35.04 -19.12 -6.48
CA LEU A 307 35.62 -19.60 -7.73
C LEU A 307 37.11 -19.23 -7.90
N GLY A 308 37.69 -18.48 -6.95
CA GLY A 308 39.07 -17.99 -7.06
C GLY A 308 39.28 -17.03 -8.24
N LYS A 309 38.27 -16.23 -8.57
CA LYS A 309 38.26 -15.24 -9.65
C LYS A 309 38.20 -13.81 -9.12
#